data_AF-A0A7X7KIV3-F1
#
_entry.id   AF-A0A7X7KIV3-F1
#
_cell.length_a   1.000
_cell.length_b   1.000
_cell.length_c   1.000
_cell.angle_alpha   90.00
_cell.angle_beta   90.00
_cell.angle_gamma   90.00
#
_symmetry.space_group_name_H-M   'P 1'
#
loop_
_entity.id
_entity.type
_entity.pdbx_description
1 polymer ?
#
loop_
_entity_poly.entity_id
_entity_poly.type
_entity_poly.pdbx_seq_one_letter_code
_entity_poly.pdbx_strand_id
1 'polypeptide(L)'
;LATCMYYTGVDPLSGEEVFVPRGDRARRLQRALLQFFLPENYVDVRAALEEADRADLIGDGADCLIPSRPPRVADARKPASRQRQNRDKRPAGYRPYRKSAQRKKRQ
;
A
#
# COMPACT_ATOMS: atom_id res chain seq x y z
N LEU A 1 -1.94 16.50 -17.74
CA LEU A 1 -0.53 16.84 -17.43
C LEU A 1 0.17 15.74 -16.64
N ALA A 2 -0.40 15.28 -15.52
CA ALA A 2 0.19 14.21 -14.70
C ALA A 2 0.53 12.91 -15.47
N THR A 3 -0.30 12.51 -16.45
CA THR A 3 -0.01 11.34 -17.31
C THR A 3 1.27 11.55 -18.12
N CYS A 4 1.50 12.74 -18.69
CA CYS A 4 2.71 13.04 -19.42
C CYS A 4 3.93 13.00 -18.49
N MET A 5 3.90 13.71 -17.36
CA MET A 5 4.95 13.65 -16.33
C MET A 5 5.24 12.21 -15.90
N TYR A 6 4.20 11.39 -15.73
CA TYR A 6 4.37 9.98 -15.40
C TYR A 6 5.08 9.21 -16.51
N TYR A 7 4.83 9.43 -17.80
CA TYR A 7 5.51 8.66 -18.84
C TYR A 7 6.88 9.23 -19.22
N THR A 8 7.01 10.55 -19.28
CA THR A 8 8.21 11.24 -19.76
C THR A 8 9.20 11.60 -18.66
N GLY A 9 8.74 11.74 -17.40
CA GLY A 9 9.57 12.26 -16.31
C GLY A 9 9.89 13.75 -16.45
N VAL A 10 9.16 14.47 -17.30
CA VAL A 10 9.38 15.89 -17.61
C VAL A 10 8.07 16.65 -17.40
N ASP A 11 8.14 17.83 -16.79
CA ASP A 11 7.01 18.74 -16.72
C ASP A 11 6.74 19.36 -18.11
N PRO A 12 5.57 19.13 -18.73
CA PRO A 12 5.26 19.65 -20.07
C PRO A 12 5.17 21.18 -20.15
N LEU A 13 5.14 21.91 -19.02
CA LEU A 13 5.10 23.37 -19.01
C LEU A 13 6.48 24.00 -18.91
N SER A 14 7.31 23.53 -17.99
CA SER A 14 8.68 24.04 -17.77
C SER A 14 9.73 23.35 -18.65
N GLY A 15 9.48 22.10 -19.06
CA GLY A 15 10.49 21.26 -19.71
C GLY A 15 11.53 20.68 -18.75
N GLU A 16 11.38 20.88 -17.45
CA GLU A 16 12.32 20.38 -16.43
C GLU A 16 12.03 18.93 -16.05
N GLU A 17 13.07 18.21 -15.63
CA GLU A 17 12.93 16.85 -15.12
C GLU A 17 12.23 16.85 -13.76
N VAL A 18 11.22 15.99 -13.64
CA VAL A 18 10.42 15.83 -12.41
C VAL A 18 10.54 14.40 -11.91
N PHE A 19 10.89 14.26 -10.65
CA PHE A 19 10.90 12.96 -9.99
C PHE A 19 9.47 12.41 -9.85
N VAL A 20 9.20 11.28 -10.51
CA VAL A 20 7.93 10.57 -10.38
C VAL A 20 8.17 9.18 -9.77
N PRO A 21 7.56 8.86 -8.61
CA PRO A 21 7.75 7.56 -7.96
C PRO A 21 7.27 6.41 -8.84
N ARG A 22 8.19 5.49 -9.14
CA ARG A 22 7.87 4.23 -9.83
C ARG A 22 7.77 3.11 -8.79
N GLY A 23 6.58 2.53 -8.66
CA GLY A 23 6.35 1.34 -7.84
C GLY A 23 5.41 1.56 -6.66
N ASP A 24 4.86 0.45 -6.17
CA ASP A 24 3.80 0.47 -5.15
C ASP A 24 4.30 0.91 -3.78
N ARG A 25 5.55 0.58 -3.44
CA ARG A 25 6.17 0.99 -2.17
C ARG A 25 6.33 2.51 -2.13
N ALA A 26 6.99 3.11 -3.12
CA ALA A 26 7.24 4.56 -3.16
C ALA A 26 5.93 5.35 -3.15
N ARG A 27 4.94 4.94 -3.95
CA ARG A 27 3.60 5.56 -3.94
C ARG A 27 2.90 5.44 -2.59
N ARG A 28 3.04 4.29 -1.91
CA ARG A 28 2.46 4.09 -0.58
C ARG A 28 3.10 5.01 0.45
N LEU A 29 4.43 5.11 0.47
CA LEU A 29 5.16 5.98 1.40
C LEU A 29 4.78 7.45 1.20
N GLN A 30 4.77 7.93 -0.05
CA GLN A 30 4.32 9.30 -0.34
C GLN A 30 2.87 9.56 0.08
N ARG A 31 1.97 8.61 -0.21
CA ARG A 31 0.58 8.69 0.21
C ARG A 31 0.46 8.70 1.74
N ALA A 32 1.28 7.93 2.43
CA ALA A 32 1.28 7.85 3.89
C ALA A 32 1.71 9.19 4.51
N LEU A 33 2.71 9.87 3.95
CA LEU A 33 3.13 11.21 4.39
C LEU A 33 1.98 12.23 4.31
N LEU A 34 1.17 12.21 3.24
CA LEU A 34 -0.01 13.08 3.12
C LEU A 34 -1.11 12.75 4.15
N GLN A 35 -1.12 11.52 4.65
CA GLN A 35 -2.11 10.99 5.58
C GLN A 35 -1.49 10.65 6.94
N PHE A 36 -0.53 11.47 7.39
CA PHE A 36 0.25 11.19 8.61
C PHE A 36 -0.62 11.11 9.88
N PHE A 37 -1.72 11.87 9.92
CA PHE A 37 -2.67 11.89 11.03
C PHE A 37 -3.46 10.59 11.19
N LEU A 38 -3.50 9.73 10.15
CA LEU A 38 -4.14 8.42 10.26
C LEU A 38 -3.19 7.47 11.01
N PRO A 39 -3.58 6.96 12.20
CA PRO A 39 -2.71 6.10 12.99
C PRO A 39 -2.36 4.80 12.26
N GLU A 40 -3.22 4.35 11.33
CA GLU A 40 -2.97 3.18 10.47
C GLU A 40 -1.72 3.30 9.59
N ASN A 41 -1.31 4.52 9.25
CA ASN A 41 -0.19 4.79 8.36
C ASN A 41 1.11 5.01 9.13
N TYR A 42 1.10 4.99 10.46
CA TYR A 42 2.25 5.30 11.31
C TYR A 42 3.54 4.60 10.88
N VAL A 43 3.46 3.30 10.56
CA VAL A 43 4.63 2.51 10.14
C VAL A 43 5.17 2.97 8.79
N ASP A 44 4.29 3.24 7.82
CA ASP A 44 4.68 3.71 6.49
C ASP A 44 5.23 5.15 6.56
N VAL A 45 4.65 6.02 7.41
CA VAL A 45 5.13 7.38 7.64
C VAL A 45 6.51 7.37 8.27
N ARG A 46 6.69 6.56 9.32
CA ARG A 46 7.98 6.43 10.00
C ARG A 46 9.07 5.94 9.04
N ALA A 47 8.77 4.92 8.24
CA ALA A 47 9.70 4.42 7.23
C ALA A 47 10.03 5.48 6.17
N ALA A 48 9.06 6.29 5.76
CA ALA A 48 9.28 7.39 4.81
C ALA A 48 10.16 8.51 5.39
N LEU A 49 10.01 8.84 6.67
CA LEU A 49 10.83 9.83 7.36
C LEU A 49 12.26 9.34 7.58
N GLU A 50 12.42 8.06 7.93
CA GLU A 50 13.73 7.41 8.04
C GLU A 50 14.45 7.34 6.67
N GLU A 51 13.72 7.05 5.58
CA GLU A 51 14.28 7.04 4.21
C GLU A 51 14.65 8.45 3.70
N ALA A 52 14.06 9.49 4.27
CA ALA A 52 14.33 10.89 3.94
C ALA A 52 15.34 11.57 4.89
N ASP A 53 15.94 10.83 5.83
CA ASP A 53 16.82 11.36 6.90
C ASP A 53 16.17 12.49 7.73
N ARG A 54 14.83 12.46 7.88
CA ARG A 54 14.03 13.44 8.65
C ARG A 54 13.49 12.85 9.95
N ALA A 55 14.37 12.19 10.69
CA ALA A 55 14.05 11.64 12.01
C ALA A 55 13.75 12.73 13.08
N ASP A 56 14.10 13.98 12.80
CA ASP A 56 13.76 15.17 13.60
C ASP A 56 12.24 15.37 13.76
N LEU A 57 11.46 14.91 12.78
CA LEU A 57 10.01 15.02 12.79
C LEU A 57 9.31 13.88 13.56
N ILE A 58 10.08 13.02 14.23
CA ILE A 58 9.58 11.91 15.05
C ILE A 58 9.79 12.26 16.52
N GLY A 59 8.71 12.48 17.26
CA GLY A 59 8.81 12.92 18.65
C GLY A 59 7.49 13.35 19.26
N ASP A 60 7.52 13.72 20.54
CA ASP A 60 6.35 14.20 21.27
C ASP A 60 6.32 15.75 21.36
N GLY A 61 7.16 16.42 20.55
CA GLY A 61 7.22 17.87 20.45
C GLY A 61 6.14 18.45 19.54
N ALA A 62 5.93 19.77 19.63
CA ALA A 62 4.92 20.48 18.83
C ALA A 62 5.23 20.49 17.32
N ASP A 63 6.52 20.41 16.96
CA ASP A 63 6.99 20.44 15.56
C ASP A 63 7.14 19.03 14.95
N CYS A 64 6.79 17.97 15.69
CA CYS A 64 6.89 16.60 15.23
C CYS A 64 5.62 16.19 14.44
N LEU A 65 5.81 15.44 13.35
CA LEU A 65 4.71 14.92 12.53
C LEU A 65 4.06 13.67 13.14
N ILE A 66 4.88 12.81 13.77
CA ILE A 66 4.42 11.56 14.38
C ILE A 66 5.02 11.38 15.78
N PRO A 67 4.29 10.75 16.71
CA PRO A 67 4.80 10.48 18.06
C PRO A 67 5.96 9.48 18.05
N SER A 68 6.79 9.53 19.10
CA SER A 68 7.92 8.61 19.29
C SER A 68 7.50 7.13 19.37
N ARG A 69 6.25 6.88 19.79
CA ARG A 69 5.70 5.54 20.01
C ARG A 69 4.49 5.31 19.10
N PRO A 70 4.30 4.08 18.57
CA PRO A 70 3.14 3.76 17.77
C PRO A 70 1.85 3.91 18.59
N PRO A 71 0.78 4.49 18.00
CA PRO A 71 -0.54 4.46 18.63
C PRO A 71 -1.07 3.02 18.64
N ARG A 72 -1.87 2.66 19.66
CA ARG A 72 -2.41 1.29 19.85
C ARG A 72 -3.10 0.70 18.61
N VAL A 73 -3.68 1.56 17.76
CA VAL A 73 -4.36 1.16 16.52
C VAL A 73 -3.38 0.77 15.41
N ALA A 74 -2.17 1.35 15.40
CA ALA A 74 -1.11 1.02 14.45
C ALA A 74 -0.54 -0.39 14.68
N ASP A 75 -0.44 -0.82 15.94
CA ASP A 75 0.07 -2.15 16.30
C ASP A 75 -0.80 -3.29 15.75
N ALA A 76 -2.11 -3.06 15.62
CA ALA A 76 -3.04 -4.02 15.04
C ALA A 76 -2.80 -4.28 13.54
N ARG A 77 -2.03 -3.42 12.86
CA ARG A 77 -1.73 -3.51 11.43
C ARG A 77 -0.45 -4.26 11.12
N LYS A 78 0.28 -4.78 12.13
CA LYS A 78 1.32 -5.79 11.88
C LYS A 78 0.67 -6.82 10.97
N PRO A 79 1.27 -7.13 9.80
CA PRO A 79 0.71 -8.15 8.93
C PRO A 79 0.87 -9.45 9.69
N ALA A 80 -0.16 -9.83 10.47
CA ALA A 80 -0.48 -11.22 10.69
C ALA A 80 -0.38 -11.80 9.29
N SER A 81 0.65 -12.62 9.11
CA SER A 81 1.04 -13.24 7.85
C SER A 81 -0.19 -13.33 6.98
N ARG A 82 -0.20 -12.69 5.80
CA ARG A 82 -1.16 -13.01 4.73
C ARG A 82 -0.88 -14.46 4.36
N GLN A 83 -1.27 -15.37 5.24
CA GLN A 83 -1.51 -16.76 4.97
C GLN A 83 -2.53 -16.63 3.86
N ARG A 84 -2.06 -16.90 2.65
CA ARG A 84 -2.89 -17.06 1.47
C ARG A 84 -3.83 -18.20 1.82
N GLN A 85 -4.89 -17.90 2.56
CA GLN A 85 -5.96 -18.82 2.80
C GLN A 85 -6.61 -18.99 1.44
N ASN A 86 -6.24 -20.13 0.89
CA ASN A 86 -6.66 -20.71 -0.35
C ASN A 86 -8.08 -20.25 -0.73
N ARG A 87 -8.15 -19.28 -1.65
CA ARG A 87 -9.40 -18.68 -2.12
C ARG A 87 -10.10 -19.55 -3.17
N ASP A 88 -9.83 -20.87 -3.15
CA ASP A 88 -10.45 -21.90 -3.99
C ASP A 88 -11.87 -22.30 -3.54
N LYS A 89 -12.47 -21.60 -2.58
CA LYS A 89 -13.89 -21.77 -2.22
C LYS A 89 -14.72 -20.56 -2.63
N ARG A 90 -14.63 -20.15 -3.90
CA ARG A 90 -15.72 -19.38 -4.52
C ARG A 90 -16.77 -20.38 -5.02
N PRO A 91 -18.07 -20.20 -4.71
CA PRO A 91 -19.11 -21.10 -5.21
C PRO A 91 -19.01 -21.14 -6.73
N ALA A 92 -19.03 -22.35 -7.27
CA ALA A 92 -18.89 -22.59 -8.70
C ALA A 92 -20.04 -21.89 -9.44
N GLY A 93 -19.77 -20.73 -10.02
CA GLY A 93 -20.64 -20.15 -11.03
C GLY A 93 -20.78 -21.13 -12.20
N TYR A 94 -21.89 -21.01 -12.93
CA TYR A 94 -22.18 -21.82 -14.11
C TYR A 94 -21.01 -21.76 -15.10
N ARG A 95 -20.36 -22.92 -15.34
CA ARG A 95 -19.24 -23.08 -16.27
C ARG A 95 -19.65 -24.08 -17.35
N PRO A 96 -20.24 -23.61 -18.47
CA PRO A 96 -20.92 -24.46 -19.46
C PRO A 96 -20.03 -25.43 -20.24
N TYR A 97 -18.74 -25.55 -19.93
CA TYR A 97 -17.80 -26.41 -20.66
C TYR A 97 -16.90 -27.28 -19.77
N ARG A 98 -17.19 -27.41 -18.47
CA ARG A 98 -16.39 -28.26 -17.58
C ARG A 98 -16.78 -29.73 -17.75
N LYS A 99 -15.91 -30.52 -18.39
CA LYS A 99 -16.03 -31.98 -18.55
C LYS A 99 -15.80 -32.73 -17.23
N SER A 100 -16.64 -32.53 -16.22
CA SER A 100 -16.56 -33.28 -14.97
C SER A 100 -17.95 -33.62 -14.44
N ALA A 101 -18.56 -34.64 -15.04
CA ALA A 101 -19.72 -35.32 -14.48
C ALA A 101 -19.63 -36.82 -14.84
N GLN A 102 -18.87 -37.59 -14.04
CA GLN A 102 -19.05 -39.04 -14.02
C GLN A 102 -20.24 -39.35 -13.11
N ARG A 103 -21.37 -39.71 -13.72
CA ARG A 103 -22.60 -40.14 -13.04
C ARG A 103 -22.34 -41.49 -12.36
N LYS A 104 -22.23 -41.50 -11.02
CA LYS A 104 -22.09 -42.74 -10.24
C LYS A 104 -23.41 -43.51 -10.30
N LYS A 105 -23.39 -44.75 -10.82
CA LYS A 105 -24.55 -45.67 -10.77
C LYS A 105 -24.83 -46.01 -9.30
N ARG A 106 -26.08 -45.83 -8.86
CA ARG A 106 -26.56 -46.30 -7.56
C ARG A 106 -26.93 -47.78 -7.70
N GLN A 107 -26.49 -48.60 -6.75
CA GLN A 107 -27.01 -49.94 -6.50
C GLN A 107 -28.26 -49.82 -5.63
#